data_AF-A0A964YPM8-F1
#
_entry.id   AF-A0A964YPM8-F1
#
_cell.length_a   1.000
_cell.length_b   1.000
_cell.length_c   1.000
_cell.angle_alpha   90.00
_cell.angle_beta   90.00
_cell.angle_gamma   90.00
#
_symmetry.space_group_name_H-M   'P 1'
#
loop_
_entity.id
_entity.type
_entity.pdbx_description
1 polymer ?
#
loop_
_entity_poly.entity_id
_entity_poly.type
_entity_poly.pdbx_seq_one_letter_code
_entity_poly.pdbx_strand_id
1 'polypeptide(L)' 'GVFHEGRMVLLYTFETDLSDGWEDQRVHNDPEDKRQQALKMGANILYYVYTR' A
#
# COMPACT_ATOMS: atom_id res chain seq x y z
N GLY A 1 -12.09 -2.36 3.89
CA GLY A 1 -11.63 -3.76 3.78
C GLY A 1 -12.68 -4.70 4.31
N VAL A 2 -12.56 -5.99 4.00
CA VAL A 2 -13.40 -7.05 4.59
C VAL A 2 -12.68 -7.65 5.79
N PHE A 3 -13.42 -7.88 6.87
CA PHE A 3 -12.92 -8.45 8.11
C PHE A 3 -13.57 -9.80 8.39
N HIS A 4 -12.78 -10.76 8.83
CA HIS A 4 -13.21 -12.08 9.30
C HIS A 4 -12.63 -12.29 10.70
N GLU A 5 -13.50 -12.52 11.68
CA GLU A 5 -13.11 -12.71 13.10
C GLU A 5 -12.23 -11.57 13.64
N GLY A 6 -12.49 -10.33 13.22
CA GLY A 6 -11.72 -9.16 13.63
C GLY A 6 -10.38 -8.97 12.89
N ARG A 7 -9.95 -9.92 12.05
CA ARG A 7 -8.78 -9.79 11.17
C ARG A 7 -9.21 -9.29 9.79
N MET A 8 -8.51 -8.29 9.26
CA MET A 8 -8.69 -7.82 7.89
C MET A 8 -8.15 -8.87 6.92
N VAL A 9 -9.01 -9.39 6.05
CA VAL A 9 -8.64 -10.42 5.06
C VAL A 9 -8.65 -9.89 3.63
N LEU A 10 -9.27 -8.74 3.40
CA LEU A 10 -9.27 -8.06 2.11
C LEU A 10 -9.11 -6.56 2.31
N LEU A 11 -8.07 -5.98 1.73
CA LEU A 11 -7.91 -4.54 1.60
C LEU A 11 -8.27 -4.15 0.16
N TYR A 12 -9.21 -3.24 0.01
CA TYR A 12 -9.60 -2.67 -1.28
C TYR A 12 -9.38 -1.17 -1.22
N THR A 13 -8.52 -0.65 -2.09
CA THR A 13 -8.18 0.77 -2.18
C THR A 13 -9.00 1.41 -3.29
N PHE A 14 -10.22 1.81 -2.94
CA PHE A 14 -11.06 2.60 -3.84
C PHE A 14 -10.39 3.98 -3.98
N GLU A 15 -9.84 4.28 -5.17
CA GLU A 15 -9.18 5.56 -5.51
C GLU A 15 -7.77 5.79 -4.93
N THR A 16 -7.03 4.73 -4.62
CA THR A 16 -5.59 4.87 -4.36
C THR A 16 -4.83 3.82 -5.14
N ASP A 17 -4.08 4.27 -6.14
CA ASP A 17 -3.09 3.44 -6.82
C ASP A 17 -1.77 3.50 -6.05
N LEU A 18 -1.51 2.44 -5.28
CA LEU A 18 -0.24 2.32 -4.57
C LEU A 18 0.89 1.87 -5.50
N SER A 19 0.54 1.27 -6.64
CA SER A 19 1.53 0.68 -7.55
C SER A 19 2.37 1.75 -8.23
N ASP A 20 1.81 2.94 -8.51
CA ASP A 20 2.53 4.09 -9.05
C ASP A 20 3.78 4.45 -8.21
N GLY A 21 3.63 4.44 -6.89
CA GLY A 21 4.73 4.70 -5.96
C GLY A 21 5.63 3.49 -5.67
N TRP A 22 5.28 2.29 -6.13
CA TRP A 22 6.09 1.07 -5.95
C TRP A 22 6.97 0.76 -7.15
N GLU A 23 6.60 1.27 -8.32
CA GLU A 23 7.39 1.15 -9.55
C GLU A 23 8.64 2.05 -9.54
N ASP A 24 9.46 1.91 -10.58
CA ASP A 24 10.59 2.81 -10.78
C ASP A 24 10.07 4.25 -10.95
N GLN A 25 10.69 5.20 -10.24
CA GLN A 25 10.26 6.60 -10.20
C GLN A 25 10.14 7.23 -11.60
N ARG A 26 10.89 6.74 -12.59
CA ARG A 26 10.86 7.26 -13.97
C ARG A 26 9.57 6.95 -14.73
N VAL A 27 8.79 5.96 -14.28
CA VAL A 27 7.55 5.53 -14.94
C VAL A 27 6.45 6.58 -14.75
N HIS A 28 6.19 6.98 -13.52
CA HIS A 28 5.11 7.92 -13.17
C HIS A 28 5.60 9.32 -12.79
N ASN A 29 6.87 9.46 -12.39
CA ASN A 29 7.48 10.71 -11.91
C ASN A 29 6.68 11.40 -10.80
N ASP A 30 6.10 10.60 -9.90
CA ASP A 30 5.41 11.11 -8.72
C ASP A 30 6.36 11.91 -7.80
N PRO A 31 5.82 12.92 -7.09
CA PRO A 31 6.54 13.59 -6.01
C PRO A 31 7.12 12.60 -4.99
N GLU A 32 8.35 12.84 -4.53
CA GLU A 32 9.05 11.91 -3.64
C GLU A 32 8.26 11.63 -2.35
N ASP A 33 7.55 12.63 -1.81
CA ASP A 33 6.72 12.46 -0.62
C ASP A 33 5.55 11.49 -0.85
N LYS A 34 4.97 11.47 -2.05
CA LYS A 34 3.91 10.53 -2.44
C LYS A 34 4.45 9.12 -2.63
N ARG A 35 5.61 9.00 -3.28
CA ARG A 35 6.33 7.73 -3.40
C ARG A 35 6.66 7.11 -2.04
N GLN A 36 7.19 7.90 -1.11
CA GLN A 36 7.49 7.44 0.25
C GLN A 36 6.23 7.00 1.01
N GLN A 37 5.10 7.70 0.84
CA GLN A 37 3.83 7.30 1.43
C GLN A 37 3.33 5.96 0.88
N ALA A 38 3.39 5.76 -0.44
CA ALA A 38 3.01 4.51 -1.08
C ALA A 38 3.88 3.34 -0.61
N LEU A 39 5.21 3.49 -0.60
CA LEU A 39 6.15 2.47 -0.13
C LEU A 39 5.91 2.11 1.35
N LYS A 40 5.70 3.12 2.20
CA LYS A 40 5.36 2.90 3.62
C LYS A 40 4.05 2.13 3.78
N MET A 41 3.03 2.44 2.98
CA MET A 41 1.76 1.71 3.01
C MET A 41 1.96 0.25 2.58
N GLY A 42 2.76 0.00 1.54
CA GLY A 42 3.15 -1.36 1.12
C GLY A 42 3.84 -2.15 2.25
N ALA A 43 4.84 -1.54 2.91
CA ALA A 43 5.52 -2.16 4.05
C ALA A 43 4.56 -2.45 5.22
N ASN A 44 3.61 -1.54 5.50
CA ASN A 44 2.61 -1.75 6.54
C ASN A 44 1.65 -2.91 6.21
N ILE A 45 1.27 -3.08 4.94
CA ILE A 45 0.45 -4.21 4.49
C ILE A 45 1.20 -5.53 4.74
N LEU A 46 2.47 -5.61 4.35
CA LEU A 46 3.29 -6.81 4.59
C LEU A 46 3.46 -7.06 6.10
N TYR A 47 3.76 -6.03 6.89
CA TYR A 47 3.87 -6.13 8.34
C TYR A 47 2.56 -6.64 8.98
N TYR A 48 1.41 -6.14 8.52
CA TYR A 48 0.10 -6.60 8.98
C TYR A 48 -0.13 -8.08 8.68
N VAL A 49 0.26 -8.55 7.48
CA VAL A 49 0.07 -9.94 7.06
C VAL A 49 0.99 -10.89 7.84
N TYR A 50 2.27 -10.54 8.00
CA TYR A 50 3.29 -11.46 8.50
C TYR A 50 3.63 -11.34 9.98
N THR A 51 3.39 -10.18 10.61
CA THR A 51 3.82 -9.92 11.99
C THR A 51 2.68 -9.73 12.97
N ARG A 52 1.51 -9.30 12.49
CA ARG A 52 0.37 -8.91 13.32
C ARG A 52 -0.69 -10.00 13.46
#